data_AF-A0A2K8PD67-F1
#
_entry.id   AF-A0A2K8PD67-F1
#
_cell.length_a   1.000
_cell.length_b   1.000
_cell.length_c   1.000
_cell.angle_alpha   90.00
_cell.angle_beta   90.00
_cell.angle_gamma   90.00
#
_symmetry.space_group_name_H-M   'P 1'
#
loop_
_entity.id
_entity.type
_entity.pdbx_description
1 polymer ?
#
loop_
_entity_poly.entity_id
_entity_poly.type
_entity_poly.pdbx_seq_one_letter_code
_entity_poly.pdbx_strand_id
1 'polypeptide(L)'
;MSTPPPYRPPMGQGPFRPALNGFALASLLVGLLCLPPLGIVFGVVALVQIARKGERGRALAVVGLVVSVAMTAVLVLGAGRYGGTVLGRLGPAREPVRVEGELTGIDELRAGDCFNVPGGDLLEEDPFIYRIDCGRVHDAEVTSTSPLALTGSPGTTKLKEAAAQACWKAQDAYAMDTWALPPYAEMFYFAPTGETWRDGDHGLLCVIGTPDREHRGSLRKDSGTLTADQVALLGVLNGTDQVLGDGPRRELGVALAEYRSWAREVDGALGAEAGLLRGVVSRPGVGPAAQALLKEVEAAREQWQRAARAGKPEEFRRAWDAALGATTIDTEKSLRGAYGLSTRVPDWLEEFPGDSDGGSGSGSRSESVGYTVGNAR
;
A
#
# COMPACT_ATOMS: atom_id res chain seq x y z
N MET A 1 -14.88 10.59 95.97
CA MET A 1 -15.89 11.60 95.62
C MET A 1 -15.91 11.70 94.11
N SER A 2 -16.83 10.99 93.48
CA SER A 2 -16.97 10.94 92.02
C SER A 2 -17.89 12.07 91.59
N THR A 3 -17.33 13.03 90.86
CA THR A 3 -18.05 14.20 90.33
C THR A 3 -18.99 13.79 89.19
N PRO A 4 -20.25 14.26 89.18
CA PRO A 4 -21.15 14.01 88.06
C PRO A 4 -20.72 14.81 86.82
N PRO A 5 -20.92 14.28 85.60
CA PRO A 5 -20.55 14.97 84.37
C PRO A 5 -21.44 16.19 84.11
N PRO A 6 -20.88 17.25 83.48
CA PRO A 6 -21.60 18.51 83.26
C PRO A 6 -22.67 18.39 82.16
N TYR A 7 -23.83 19.01 82.44
CA TYR A 7 -24.95 19.18 81.52
C TYR A 7 -24.60 20.14 80.37
N ARG A 8 -24.70 19.69 79.12
CA ARG A 8 -24.58 20.53 77.91
C ARG A 8 -25.97 21.01 77.44
N PRO A 9 -26.17 22.31 77.20
CA PRO A 9 -27.41 22.81 76.59
C PRO A 9 -27.50 22.43 75.10
N PRO A 10 -28.71 22.25 74.55
CA PRO A 10 -28.90 21.86 73.15
C PRO A 10 -28.47 22.97 72.20
N MET A 11 -27.73 22.60 71.15
CA MET A 11 -27.35 23.53 70.08
C MET A 11 -28.61 23.93 69.28
N GLY A 12 -28.82 25.24 69.17
CA GLY A 12 -29.87 25.80 68.31
C GLY A 12 -29.65 25.43 66.85
N GLN A 13 -30.68 24.88 66.22
CA GLN A 13 -30.74 24.67 64.77
C GLN A 13 -30.77 26.04 64.07
N GLY A 14 -29.72 26.36 63.31
CA GLY A 14 -29.73 27.50 62.40
C GLY A 14 -30.81 27.35 61.32
N PRO A 15 -31.27 28.45 60.68
CA PRO A 15 -32.34 28.40 59.70
C PRO A 15 -31.97 27.54 58.49
N PHE A 16 -32.75 26.50 58.23
CA PHE A 16 -32.65 25.62 57.07
C PHE A 16 -32.81 26.45 55.79
N ARG A 17 -31.75 26.66 55.01
CA ARG A 17 -31.86 27.23 53.66
C ARG A 17 -32.36 26.13 52.72
N PRO A 18 -33.48 26.33 51.98
CA PRO A 18 -33.95 25.32 51.02
C PRO A 18 -32.90 25.07 49.92
N ALA A 19 -32.73 23.80 49.54
CA ALA A 19 -31.78 23.38 48.51
C ALA A 19 -32.17 23.94 47.13
N LEU A 20 -31.17 24.28 46.33
CA LEU A 20 -31.33 24.71 44.94
C LEU A 20 -31.71 23.50 44.08
N ASN A 21 -32.76 23.63 43.26
CA ASN A 21 -33.24 22.53 42.43
C ASN A 21 -32.26 22.27 41.27
N GLY A 22 -31.57 21.12 41.31
CA GLY A 22 -30.51 20.75 40.36
C GLY A 22 -30.95 20.72 38.90
N PHE A 23 -32.24 20.53 38.62
CA PHE A 23 -32.77 20.60 37.26
C PHE A 23 -32.78 22.02 36.67
N ALA A 24 -32.87 23.06 37.49
CA ALA A 24 -32.77 24.44 37.03
C ALA A 24 -31.33 24.78 36.58
N LEU A 25 -30.32 24.22 37.27
CA LEU A 25 -28.93 24.34 36.88
C LEU A 25 -28.62 23.51 35.62
N ALA A 26 -29.17 22.30 35.52
CA ALA A 26 -29.04 21.46 34.34
C ALA A 26 -29.71 22.10 33.10
N SER A 27 -30.88 22.72 33.25
CA SER A 27 -31.55 23.45 32.16
C SER A 27 -30.72 24.63 31.64
N LEU A 28 -30.07 25.38 32.53
CA LEU A 28 -29.20 26.50 32.15
C LEU A 28 -27.95 26.01 31.39
N LEU A 29 -27.31 24.93 31.87
CA LEU A 29 -26.08 24.40 31.27
C LEU A 29 -26.34 23.68 29.94
N VAL A 30 -27.43 22.91 29.85
CA VAL A 30 -27.81 22.17 28.64
C VAL A 30 -28.37 23.10 27.56
N GLY A 31 -29.16 24.11 27.95
CA GLY A 31 -29.66 25.13 27.03
C GLY A 31 -28.55 26.04 26.47
N LEU A 32 -27.44 26.18 27.18
CA LEU A 32 -26.30 26.99 26.76
C LEU A 32 -25.33 26.25 25.82
N LEU A 33 -25.18 24.92 25.92
CA LEU A 33 -23.99 24.25 25.36
C LEU A 33 -24.22 23.12 24.33
N CYS A 34 -25.43 22.57 24.09
CA CYS A 34 -25.48 21.48 23.09
C CYS A 34 -26.74 21.25 22.24
N LEU A 35 -27.99 21.39 22.73
CA LEU A 35 -29.17 21.05 21.92
C LEU A 35 -30.41 21.88 22.31
N PRO A 36 -30.75 22.96 21.57
CA PRO A 36 -31.88 23.83 21.87
C PRO A 36 -33.24 23.12 22.13
N PRO A 37 -33.63 22.05 21.37
CA PRO A 37 -34.93 21.42 21.60
C PRO A 37 -35.01 20.63 22.93
N LEU A 38 -33.89 20.08 23.42
CA LEU A 38 -33.87 19.39 24.72
C LEU A 38 -33.97 20.38 25.89
N GLY A 39 -33.40 21.58 25.76
CA GLY A 39 -33.51 22.64 26.78
C GLY A 39 -34.96 23.05 27.06
N ILE A 40 -35.82 23.05 26.04
CA ILE A 40 -37.25 23.37 26.15
C ILE A 40 -37.99 22.30 26.96
N VAL A 41 -37.73 21.02 26.69
CA VAL A 41 -38.37 19.89 27.41
C VAL A 41 -38.00 19.91 28.89
N PHE A 42 -36.72 20.06 29.21
CA PHE A 42 -36.26 20.12 30.60
C PHE A 42 -36.77 21.37 31.34
N GLY A 43 -36.86 22.53 30.66
CA GLY A 43 -37.42 23.76 31.24
C GLY A 43 -38.92 23.63 31.60
N VAL A 44 -39.72 22.99 30.73
CA VAL A 44 -41.14 22.73 30.99
C VAL A 44 -41.33 21.77 32.17
N VAL A 45 -40.55 20.69 32.22
CA VAL A 45 -40.62 19.72 33.34
C VAL A 45 -40.20 20.37 34.67
N ALA A 46 -39.16 21.21 34.66
CA ALA A 46 -38.72 21.95 35.85
C ALA A 46 -39.79 22.93 36.37
N LEU A 47 -40.48 23.66 35.47
CA LEU A 47 -41.57 24.58 35.84
C LEU A 47 -42.77 23.86 36.47
N VAL A 48 -43.13 22.67 35.95
CA VAL A 48 -44.21 21.84 36.51
C VAL A 48 -43.85 21.28 37.89
N GLN A 49 -42.59 20.87 38.10
CA GLN A 49 -42.13 20.38 39.41
C GLN A 49 -42.06 21.51 40.45
N ILE A 50 -41.57 22.69 40.06
CA ILE A 50 -41.50 23.87 40.94
C ILE A 50 -42.92 24.34 41.33
N ALA A 51 -43.86 24.31 40.39
CA ALA A 51 -45.25 24.68 40.65
C ALA A 51 -45.96 23.73 41.64
N ARG A 52 -45.62 22.42 41.62
CA ARG A 52 -46.22 21.42 42.51
C ARG A 52 -45.55 21.31 43.88
N LYS A 53 -44.25 21.58 43.99
CA LYS A 53 -43.46 21.41 45.23
C LYS A 53 -43.12 22.70 45.99
N GLY A 54 -43.39 23.88 45.41
CA GLY A 54 -43.21 25.18 46.09
C GLY A 54 -41.75 25.61 46.30
N GLU A 55 -40.82 25.08 45.49
CA GLU A 55 -39.38 25.33 45.64
C GLU A 55 -38.94 26.69 45.01
N ARG A 56 -37.85 27.28 45.53
CA ARG A 56 -37.28 28.54 45.01
C ARG A 56 -36.45 28.27 43.75
N GLY A 57 -36.64 29.09 42.70
CA GLY A 57 -35.94 28.93 41.41
C GLY A 57 -36.75 29.32 40.17
N ARG A 58 -38.02 29.69 40.36
CA ARG A 58 -38.96 30.07 39.29
C ARG A 58 -38.42 31.14 38.34
N ALA A 59 -37.75 32.16 38.86
CA ALA A 59 -37.17 33.23 38.05
C ALA A 59 -36.03 32.73 37.13
N LEU A 60 -35.16 31.84 37.62
CA LEU A 60 -34.07 31.25 36.85
C LEU A 60 -34.58 30.30 35.75
N ALA A 61 -35.63 29.51 36.03
CA ALA A 61 -36.26 28.65 35.04
C ALA A 61 -36.95 29.45 33.92
N VAL A 62 -37.60 30.56 34.26
CA VAL A 62 -38.21 31.47 33.27
C VAL A 62 -37.14 32.12 32.40
N VAL A 63 -36.04 32.59 32.99
CA VAL A 63 -34.92 33.17 32.22
C VAL A 63 -34.29 32.12 31.30
N GLY A 64 -34.03 30.91 31.79
CA GLY A 64 -33.49 29.81 30.98
C GLY A 64 -34.41 29.42 29.80
N LEU A 65 -35.72 29.42 30.02
CA LEU A 65 -36.71 29.15 28.97
C LEU A 65 -36.75 30.29 27.94
N VAL A 66 -36.77 31.55 28.37
CA VAL A 66 -36.79 32.71 27.47
C VAL A 66 -35.53 32.76 26.61
N VAL A 67 -34.36 32.53 27.21
CA VAL A 67 -33.08 32.46 26.48
C VAL A 67 -33.08 31.29 25.50
N SER A 68 -33.58 30.12 25.89
CA SER A 68 -33.66 28.95 25.01
C SER A 68 -34.63 29.18 23.84
N VAL A 69 -35.78 29.80 24.09
CA VAL A 69 -36.76 30.14 23.03
C VAL A 69 -36.22 31.22 22.11
N ALA A 70 -35.55 32.25 22.65
CA ALA A 70 -34.93 33.30 21.86
C ALA A 70 -33.80 32.74 20.98
N MET A 71 -32.92 31.90 21.54
CA MET A 71 -31.86 31.22 20.78
C MET A 71 -32.43 30.27 19.73
N THR A 72 -33.50 29.52 20.06
CA THR A 72 -34.18 28.65 19.09
C THR A 72 -34.82 29.47 17.97
N ALA A 73 -35.44 30.61 18.28
CA ALA A 73 -36.01 31.51 17.29
C ALA A 73 -34.92 32.12 16.39
N VAL A 74 -33.79 32.55 16.96
CA VAL A 74 -32.62 33.01 16.18
C VAL A 74 -32.08 31.89 15.29
N LEU A 75 -32.04 30.65 15.78
CA LEU A 75 -31.56 29.50 15.03
C LEU A 75 -32.52 29.11 13.89
N VAL A 76 -33.83 29.16 14.11
CA VAL A 76 -34.87 28.86 13.10
C VAL A 76 -34.95 29.98 12.06
N LEU A 77 -34.95 31.25 12.49
CA LEU A 77 -34.96 32.41 11.60
C LEU A 77 -33.63 32.58 10.85
N GLY A 78 -32.52 32.20 11.50
CA GLY A 78 -31.19 32.12 10.92
C GLY A 78 -31.06 30.97 9.91
N ALA A 79 -31.60 29.79 10.21
CA ALA A 79 -31.65 28.66 9.28
C ALA A 79 -32.50 28.97 8.04
N GLY A 80 -33.57 29.77 8.16
CA GLY A 80 -34.34 30.23 7.01
C GLY A 80 -33.59 31.19 6.07
N ARG A 81 -32.58 31.92 6.57
CA ARG A 81 -31.79 32.89 5.78
C ARG A 81 -30.37 32.44 5.43
N TYR A 82 -29.79 31.55 6.21
CA TYR A 82 -28.43 31.02 6.09
C TYR A 82 -28.38 29.48 6.02
N GLY A 83 -29.52 28.79 6.01
CA GLY A 83 -29.57 27.33 5.94
C GLY A 83 -28.84 26.80 4.71
N GLY A 84 -29.01 27.47 3.56
CA GLY A 84 -28.27 27.14 2.34
C GLY A 84 -26.76 27.37 2.42
N THR A 85 -26.28 28.27 3.29
CA THR A 85 -24.84 28.56 3.44
C THR A 85 -24.17 27.77 4.55
N VAL A 86 -24.92 27.28 5.55
CA VAL A 86 -24.40 26.37 6.59
C VAL A 86 -24.41 24.92 6.08
N LEU A 87 -25.49 24.46 5.44
CA LEU A 87 -25.51 23.16 4.75
C LEU A 87 -24.67 23.15 3.46
N GLY A 88 -24.34 24.31 2.89
CA GLY A 88 -23.40 24.40 1.77
C GLY A 88 -21.93 24.41 2.21
N ARG A 89 -21.64 24.74 3.48
CA ARG A 89 -20.30 24.71 4.08
C ARG A 89 -19.94 23.37 4.70
N LEU A 90 -20.94 22.65 5.21
CA LEU A 90 -20.87 21.20 5.32
C LEU A 90 -21.00 20.71 3.89
N GLY A 91 -19.89 20.55 3.16
CA GLY A 91 -19.94 20.00 1.79
C GLY A 91 -20.84 18.76 1.73
N PRO A 92 -21.31 18.33 0.53
CA PRO A 92 -22.12 17.12 0.43
C PRO A 92 -21.45 16.05 1.29
N ALA A 93 -22.21 15.48 2.25
CA ALA A 93 -21.67 14.41 3.07
C ALA A 93 -21.04 13.43 2.10
N ARG A 94 -19.70 13.30 2.15
CA ARG A 94 -18.99 12.35 1.29
C ARG A 94 -19.75 11.05 1.50
N GLU A 95 -20.33 10.50 0.44
CA GLU A 95 -20.95 9.19 0.58
C GLU A 95 -19.90 8.30 1.22
N PRO A 96 -20.22 7.58 2.32
CA PRO A 96 -19.26 6.65 2.89
C PRO A 96 -18.89 5.71 1.75
N VAL A 97 -17.65 5.80 1.28
CA VAL A 97 -17.13 4.94 0.21
C VAL A 97 -17.34 3.53 0.73
N ARG A 98 -18.36 2.86 0.21
CA ARG A 98 -18.68 1.50 0.64
C ARG A 98 -17.65 0.63 -0.05
N VAL A 99 -16.59 0.31 0.69
CA VAL A 99 -15.58 -0.64 0.25
C VAL A 99 -16.16 -2.04 0.42
N GLU A 100 -16.07 -2.86 -0.62
CA GLU A 100 -16.52 -4.25 -0.57
C GLU A 100 -15.46 -5.09 0.15
N GLY A 101 -15.86 -5.90 1.14
CA GLY A 101 -14.98 -6.78 1.90
C GLY A 101 -15.21 -6.72 3.41
N GLU A 102 -14.40 -7.47 4.16
CA GLU A 102 -14.38 -7.53 5.62
C GLU A 102 -13.22 -6.68 6.15
N LEU A 103 -13.52 -5.72 7.04
CA LEU A 103 -12.50 -4.90 7.69
C LEU A 103 -11.51 -5.81 8.43
N THR A 104 -10.24 -5.77 8.02
CA THR A 104 -9.18 -6.68 8.46
C THR A 104 -7.92 -5.89 8.78
N GLY A 105 -7.25 -6.20 9.88
CA GLY A 105 -5.97 -5.60 10.23
C GLY A 105 -4.84 -6.03 9.28
N ILE A 106 -3.86 -5.15 9.04
CA ILE A 106 -2.68 -5.46 8.21
C ILE A 106 -1.94 -6.71 8.71
N ASP A 107 -1.88 -6.92 10.02
CA ASP A 107 -1.22 -8.05 10.68
C ASP A 107 -1.98 -9.37 10.56
N GLU A 108 -3.26 -9.33 10.19
CA GLU A 108 -4.09 -10.52 9.96
C GLU A 108 -4.00 -11.05 8.52
N LEU A 109 -3.52 -10.22 7.58
CA LEU A 109 -3.37 -10.60 6.18
C LEU A 109 -2.29 -11.67 6.00
N ARG A 110 -2.47 -12.53 4.99
CA ARG A 110 -1.56 -13.61 4.62
C ARG A 110 -1.30 -13.58 3.11
N ALA A 111 -0.20 -14.17 2.68
CA ALA A 111 0.05 -14.36 1.25
C ALA A 111 -1.12 -15.11 0.58
N GLY A 112 -1.67 -14.53 -0.48
CA GLY A 112 -2.89 -14.98 -1.16
C GLY A 112 -4.17 -14.28 -0.75
N ASP A 113 -4.16 -13.43 0.28
CA ASP A 113 -5.32 -12.61 0.60
C ASP A 113 -5.45 -11.46 -0.40
N CYS A 114 -6.65 -11.33 -0.97
CA CYS A 114 -7.03 -10.19 -1.79
C CYS A 114 -7.79 -9.17 -0.95
N PHE A 115 -7.62 -7.88 -1.24
CA PHE A 115 -8.26 -6.83 -0.46
C PHE A 115 -8.55 -5.57 -1.26
N ASN A 116 -9.43 -4.74 -0.70
CA ASN A 116 -9.75 -3.41 -1.16
C ASN A 116 -9.35 -2.36 -0.12
N VAL A 117 -9.09 -1.15 -0.58
CA VAL A 117 -8.88 0.04 0.25
C VAL A 117 -9.85 1.15 -0.15
N PRO A 118 -10.21 2.09 0.75
CA PRO A 118 -11.02 3.24 0.40
C PRO A 118 -10.46 4.00 -0.81
N GLY A 119 -11.23 4.04 -1.90
CA GLY A 119 -10.85 4.76 -3.11
C GLY A 119 -9.74 4.10 -3.94
N GLY A 120 -9.29 2.89 -3.60
CA GLY A 120 -8.23 2.18 -4.33
C GLY A 120 -6.82 2.76 -4.14
N ASP A 121 -6.63 3.69 -3.20
CA ASP A 121 -5.34 4.35 -2.96
C ASP A 121 -4.43 3.50 -2.07
N LEU A 122 -3.56 2.71 -2.70
CA LEU A 122 -2.55 1.89 -2.01
C LEU A 122 -1.35 2.69 -1.50
N LEU A 123 -1.28 4.00 -1.75
CA LEU A 123 -0.21 4.89 -1.29
C LEU A 123 -0.55 5.62 0.02
N GLU A 124 -1.80 5.51 0.49
CA GLU A 124 -2.21 6.09 1.77
C GLU A 124 -1.39 5.50 2.92
N GLU A 125 -0.97 6.36 3.85
CA GLU A 125 -0.28 5.93 5.07
C GLU A 125 -1.33 5.35 6.03
N ASP A 126 -1.35 4.02 6.17
CA ASP A 126 -2.28 3.24 7.02
C ASP A 126 -3.75 3.23 6.55
N PRO A 127 -4.04 2.66 5.36
CA PRO A 127 -5.40 2.57 4.86
C PRO A 127 -6.21 1.52 5.64
N PHE A 128 -7.51 1.75 5.76
CA PHE A 128 -8.42 0.68 6.17
C PHE A 128 -8.43 -0.42 5.11
N ILE A 129 -8.11 -1.65 5.50
CA ILE A 129 -8.08 -2.79 4.59
C ILE A 129 -9.34 -3.64 4.72
N TYR A 130 -9.91 -4.00 3.57
CA TYR A 130 -11.11 -4.83 3.48
C TYR A 130 -10.77 -6.10 2.70
N ARG A 131 -10.54 -7.22 3.41
CA ARG A 131 -10.26 -8.52 2.80
C ARG A 131 -11.48 -9.01 2.02
N ILE A 132 -11.24 -9.54 0.83
CA ILE A 132 -12.28 -10.00 -0.10
C ILE A 132 -11.83 -11.28 -0.82
N ASP A 133 -12.80 -12.06 -1.31
CA ASP A 133 -12.52 -13.19 -2.19
C ASP A 133 -11.88 -12.71 -3.50
N CYS A 134 -10.77 -13.34 -3.90
CA CYS A 134 -10.01 -12.95 -5.09
C CYS A 134 -10.81 -13.06 -6.40
N GLY A 135 -11.89 -13.84 -6.46
CA GLY A 135 -12.78 -13.89 -7.63
C GLY A 135 -13.63 -12.62 -7.80
N ARG A 136 -13.69 -11.77 -6.78
CA ARG A 136 -14.31 -10.44 -6.81
C ARG A 136 -13.33 -9.40 -7.34
N VAL A 137 -13.84 -8.21 -7.64
CA VAL A 137 -12.96 -7.07 -7.94
C VAL A 137 -12.19 -6.74 -6.67
N HIS A 138 -10.87 -6.67 -6.79
CA HIS A 138 -10.01 -6.27 -5.69
C HIS A 138 -8.90 -5.34 -6.16
N ASP A 139 -8.44 -4.48 -5.24
CA ASP A 139 -7.40 -3.49 -5.49
C ASP A 139 -6.00 -4.10 -5.38
N ALA A 140 -5.81 -5.12 -4.54
CA ALA A 140 -4.50 -5.73 -4.31
C ALA A 140 -4.56 -7.17 -3.82
N GLU A 141 -3.47 -7.91 -4.05
CA GLU A 141 -3.21 -9.25 -3.53
C GLU A 141 -1.90 -9.29 -2.75
N VAL A 142 -1.93 -9.88 -1.57
CA VAL A 142 -0.75 -10.03 -0.71
C VAL A 142 0.16 -11.13 -1.24
N THR A 143 1.42 -10.79 -1.48
CA THR A 143 2.45 -11.73 -1.96
C THR A 143 3.29 -12.31 -0.83
N SER A 144 3.51 -11.52 0.24
CA SER A 144 4.29 -11.97 1.39
C SER A 144 4.01 -11.13 2.63
N THR A 145 4.13 -11.78 3.79
CA THR A 145 4.04 -11.19 5.12
C THR A 145 5.27 -11.63 5.91
N SER A 146 6.13 -10.71 6.29
CA SER A 146 7.35 -11.05 7.03
C SER A 146 7.86 -9.88 7.86
N PRO A 147 8.64 -10.10 8.93
CA PRO A 147 9.32 -8.99 9.59
C PRO A 147 10.51 -8.50 8.77
N LEU A 148 10.73 -7.18 8.71
CA LEU A 148 11.95 -6.59 8.19
C LEU A 148 13.14 -6.92 9.09
N ALA A 149 14.11 -7.65 8.54
CA ALA A 149 15.32 -8.05 9.24
C ALA A 149 16.39 -6.93 9.27
N LEU A 150 16.08 -5.82 9.95
CA LEU A 150 17.02 -4.73 10.19
C LEU A 150 17.32 -4.59 11.69
N THR A 151 18.53 -4.13 12.02
CA THR A 151 18.95 -3.92 13.41
C THR A 151 19.08 -2.42 13.72
N GLY A 152 18.77 -2.02 14.95
CA GLY A 152 18.89 -0.65 15.43
C GLY A 152 17.71 0.23 15.00
N SER A 153 17.95 1.54 14.85
CA SER A 153 16.97 2.50 14.36
C SER A 153 17.36 2.93 12.93
N PRO A 154 17.04 2.14 11.89
CA PRO A 154 17.34 2.51 10.52
C PRO A 154 16.62 3.82 10.15
N GLY A 155 17.29 4.66 9.35
CA GLY A 155 16.65 5.82 8.75
C GLY A 155 15.58 5.40 7.73
N THR A 156 14.65 6.31 7.41
CA THR A 156 13.53 6.06 6.50
C THR A 156 13.96 5.56 5.12
N THR A 157 15.05 6.10 4.56
CA THR A 157 15.61 5.65 3.27
C THR A 157 16.01 4.17 3.32
N LYS A 158 16.72 3.77 4.37
CA LYS A 158 17.19 2.38 4.53
C LYS A 158 16.03 1.40 4.74
N LEU A 159 14.98 1.84 5.44
CA LEU A 159 13.74 1.05 5.59
C LEU A 159 13.07 0.82 4.24
N LYS A 160 12.87 1.90 3.46
CA LYS A 160 12.25 1.81 2.13
C LYS A 160 13.05 0.95 1.16
N GLU A 161 14.37 1.10 1.12
CA GLU A 161 15.25 0.27 0.28
C GLU A 161 15.16 -1.22 0.65
N ALA A 162 15.21 -1.53 1.95
CA ALA A 162 15.09 -2.91 2.42
C ALA A 162 13.71 -3.51 2.15
N ALA A 163 12.64 -2.74 2.36
CA ALA A 163 11.26 -3.14 2.06
C ALA A 163 11.08 -3.42 0.56
N ALA A 164 11.49 -2.49 -0.30
CA ALA A 164 11.40 -2.65 -1.74
C ALA A 164 12.18 -3.89 -2.22
N GLN A 165 13.41 -4.09 -1.75
CA GLN A 165 14.21 -5.26 -2.13
C GLN A 165 13.57 -6.58 -1.68
N ALA A 166 13.06 -6.63 -0.45
CA ALA A 166 12.40 -7.81 0.08
C ALA A 166 11.09 -8.11 -0.69
N CYS A 167 10.32 -7.07 -1.04
CA CYS A 167 9.06 -7.24 -1.75
C CYS A 167 9.24 -7.60 -3.22
N TRP A 168 10.24 -7.06 -3.92
CA TRP A 168 10.59 -7.53 -5.27
C TRP A 168 10.85 -9.03 -5.28
N LYS A 169 11.72 -9.50 -4.38
CA LYS A 169 12.03 -10.94 -4.26
C LYS A 169 10.79 -11.78 -3.92
N ALA A 170 9.92 -11.26 -3.06
CA ALA A 170 8.69 -11.95 -2.69
C ALA A 170 7.72 -12.07 -3.88
N GLN A 171 7.58 -11.01 -4.68
CA GLN A 171 6.74 -10.99 -5.86
C GLN A 171 7.25 -11.95 -6.94
N ASP A 172 8.55 -11.96 -7.22
CA ASP A 172 9.15 -12.88 -8.21
C ASP A 172 8.92 -14.35 -7.83
N ALA A 173 8.88 -14.66 -6.54
CA ALA A 173 8.57 -16.00 -6.04
C ALA A 173 7.05 -16.31 -6.08
N TYR A 174 6.21 -15.29 -5.94
CA TYR A 174 4.75 -15.41 -5.88
C TYR A 174 4.11 -15.48 -7.28
N ALA A 175 4.61 -14.68 -8.21
CA ALA A 175 4.16 -14.58 -9.58
C ALA A 175 5.34 -14.88 -10.53
N MET A 176 5.77 -16.14 -10.54
CA MET A 176 6.96 -16.56 -11.30
C MET A 176 6.79 -16.35 -12.82
N ASP A 177 5.57 -16.45 -13.35
CA ASP A 177 5.26 -16.12 -14.74
C ASP A 177 4.96 -14.62 -14.86
N THR A 178 6.01 -13.80 -14.93
CA THR A 178 5.91 -12.33 -15.03
C THR A 178 5.11 -11.88 -16.25
N TRP A 179 5.14 -12.63 -17.35
CA TRP A 179 4.35 -12.36 -18.55
C TRP A 179 2.85 -12.64 -18.36
N ALA A 180 2.47 -13.36 -17.31
CA ALA A 180 1.07 -13.58 -16.93
C ALA A 180 0.50 -12.44 -16.08
N LEU A 181 1.34 -11.63 -15.44
CA LEU A 181 0.87 -10.46 -14.71
C LEU A 181 0.21 -9.49 -15.68
N PRO A 182 -0.92 -8.85 -15.32
CA PRO A 182 -1.50 -7.79 -16.13
C PRO A 182 -0.53 -6.58 -16.27
N PRO A 183 -0.62 -5.79 -17.35
CA PRO A 183 0.31 -4.67 -17.57
C PRO A 183 0.08 -3.49 -16.60
N TYR A 184 -1.06 -3.49 -15.91
CA TYR A 184 -1.43 -2.51 -14.88
C TYR A 184 -1.20 -3.03 -13.45
N ALA A 185 -0.48 -4.16 -13.32
CA ALA A 185 -0.11 -4.70 -12.03
C ALA A 185 1.21 -4.07 -11.55
N GLU A 186 1.21 -3.54 -10.34
CA GLU A 186 2.34 -2.80 -9.78
C GLU A 186 2.70 -3.29 -8.38
N MET A 187 3.96 -3.07 -8.00
CA MET A 187 4.44 -3.41 -6.67
C MET A 187 4.13 -2.31 -5.66
N PHE A 188 3.46 -2.69 -4.57
CA PHE A 188 3.31 -1.86 -3.39
C PHE A 188 3.78 -2.63 -2.14
N TYR A 189 3.99 -1.90 -1.06
CA TYR A 189 4.31 -2.48 0.22
C TYR A 189 3.82 -1.59 1.37
N PHE A 190 3.46 -2.24 2.47
CA PHE A 190 3.25 -1.57 3.76
C PHE A 190 4.41 -1.96 4.67
N ALA A 191 5.15 -0.95 5.12
CA ALA A 191 6.33 -1.11 5.95
C ALA A 191 6.30 -0.10 7.11
N PRO A 192 7.03 -0.37 8.20
CA PRO A 192 7.02 0.49 9.37
C PRO A 192 7.64 1.85 9.04
N THR A 193 7.14 2.89 9.69
CA THR A 193 7.81 4.19 9.70
C THR A 193 8.94 4.19 10.71
N GLY A 194 9.81 5.21 10.68
CA GLY A 194 10.82 5.37 11.72
C GLY A 194 10.25 5.60 13.12
N GLU A 195 8.95 5.94 13.23
CA GLU A 195 8.21 6.04 14.49
C GLU A 195 7.69 4.69 14.93
N THR A 196 6.89 4.00 14.11
CA THR A 196 6.33 2.69 14.48
C THR A 196 7.42 1.64 14.70
N TRP A 197 8.55 1.76 13.98
CA TRP A 197 9.74 0.93 14.22
C TRP A 197 10.27 1.03 15.65
N ARG A 198 10.29 2.23 16.23
CA ARG A 198 10.74 2.45 17.62
C ARG A 198 9.77 1.88 18.63
N ASP A 199 8.51 1.76 18.25
CA ASP A 199 7.44 1.16 19.05
C ASP A 199 7.34 -0.38 18.88
N GLY A 200 8.24 -0.97 18.07
CA GLY A 200 8.38 -2.42 17.90
C GLY A 200 7.67 -2.99 16.67
N ASP A 201 7.11 -2.15 15.81
CA ASP A 201 6.59 -2.58 14.52
C ASP A 201 7.73 -2.88 13.54
N HIS A 202 7.83 -4.14 13.17
CA HIS A 202 8.78 -4.62 12.18
C HIS A 202 8.07 -5.28 11.00
N GLY A 203 6.74 -5.18 10.89
CA GLY A 203 5.95 -5.88 9.89
C GLY A 203 6.17 -5.33 8.48
N LEU A 204 6.36 -6.24 7.52
CA LEU A 204 6.38 -5.94 6.10
C LEU A 204 5.30 -6.76 5.41
N LEU A 205 4.40 -6.05 4.73
CA LEU A 205 3.39 -6.61 3.86
C LEU A 205 3.75 -6.23 2.42
N CYS A 206 4.06 -7.22 1.59
CA CYS A 206 4.35 -7.04 0.18
C CYS A 206 3.10 -7.36 -0.63
N VAL A 207 2.71 -6.49 -1.55
CA VAL A 207 1.46 -6.64 -2.31
C VAL A 207 1.69 -6.35 -3.79
N ILE A 208 0.94 -7.03 -4.65
CA ILE A 208 0.75 -6.58 -6.04
C ILE A 208 -0.59 -5.87 -6.08
N GLY A 209 -0.59 -4.62 -6.52
CA GLY A 209 -1.78 -3.79 -6.67
C GLY A 209 -2.21 -3.69 -8.13
N THR A 210 -3.49 -3.46 -8.34
CA THR A 210 -4.11 -3.16 -9.64
C THR A 210 -4.98 -1.90 -9.52
N PRO A 211 -4.43 -0.75 -9.09
CA PRO A 211 -5.22 0.43 -8.74
C PRO A 211 -5.93 1.07 -9.94
N ASP A 212 -5.39 0.91 -11.15
CA ASP A 212 -5.87 1.60 -12.35
C ASP A 212 -7.03 0.90 -13.07
N ARG A 213 -7.24 -0.40 -12.81
CA ARG A 213 -8.22 -1.22 -13.53
C ARG A 213 -8.80 -2.31 -12.65
N GLU A 214 -10.08 -2.61 -12.85
CA GLU A 214 -10.72 -3.75 -12.18
C GLU A 214 -9.98 -5.05 -12.48
N HIS A 215 -9.55 -5.73 -11.42
CA HIS A 215 -8.91 -7.04 -11.50
C HIS A 215 -9.76 -8.12 -10.82
N ARG A 216 -9.76 -9.34 -11.38
CA ARG A 216 -10.44 -10.50 -10.82
C ARG A 216 -9.57 -11.75 -10.99
N GLY A 217 -9.64 -12.63 -10.01
CA GLY A 217 -8.80 -13.82 -9.93
C GLY A 217 -7.49 -13.52 -9.22
N SER A 218 -6.80 -14.57 -8.79
CA SER A 218 -5.49 -14.43 -8.15
C SER A 218 -4.38 -14.24 -9.19
N LEU A 219 -3.43 -13.37 -8.87
CA LEU A 219 -2.17 -13.11 -9.57
C LEU A 219 -1.11 -14.19 -9.27
N ARG A 220 -1.39 -15.12 -8.34
CA ARG A 220 -0.46 -16.15 -7.92
C ARG A 220 -0.11 -17.12 -9.06
N LYS A 221 1.18 -17.24 -9.32
CA LYS A 221 1.80 -18.22 -10.23
C LYS A 221 3.10 -18.72 -9.61
N ASP A 222 3.00 -19.31 -8.43
CA ASP A 222 4.15 -19.83 -7.68
C ASP A 222 4.34 -21.34 -7.88
N SER A 223 5.38 -21.88 -7.24
CA SER A 223 5.69 -23.32 -7.26
C SER A 223 4.57 -24.25 -6.77
N GLY A 224 3.57 -23.75 -6.04
CA GLY A 224 2.40 -24.51 -5.63
C GLY A 224 1.33 -24.63 -6.73
N THR A 225 1.35 -23.71 -7.70
CA THR A 225 0.38 -23.66 -8.81
C THR A 225 0.96 -24.12 -10.16
N LEU A 226 2.28 -24.12 -10.28
CA LEU A 226 3.01 -24.46 -11.50
C LEU A 226 3.51 -25.91 -11.48
N THR A 227 3.74 -26.48 -12.67
CA THR A 227 4.42 -27.77 -12.79
C THR A 227 5.91 -27.64 -12.49
N ALA A 228 6.56 -28.74 -12.07
CA ALA A 228 8.00 -28.73 -11.78
C ALA A 228 8.85 -28.26 -12.97
N ASP A 229 8.44 -28.61 -14.20
CA ASP A 229 9.10 -28.18 -15.43
C ASP A 229 8.97 -26.66 -15.67
N GLN A 230 7.79 -26.10 -15.40
CA GLN A 230 7.56 -24.65 -15.48
C GLN A 230 8.36 -23.90 -14.42
N VAL A 231 8.39 -24.40 -13.18
CA VAL A 231 9.19 -23.82 -12.08
C VAL A 231 10.68 -23.83 -12.45
N ALA A 232 11.18 -24.93 -13.03
CA ALA A 232 12.57 -25.02 -13.47
C ALA A 232 12.87 -24.01 -14.59
N LEU A 233 12.02 -23.89 -15.60
CA LEU A 233 12.20 -22.93 -16.69
C LEU A 233 12.16 -21.49 -16.17
N LEU A 234 11.08 -21.09 -15.50
CA LEU A 234 10.90 -19.73 -14.99
C LEU A 234 11.98 -19.36 -13.98
N GLY A 235 12.41 -20.29 -13.13
CA GLY A 235 13.49 -20.03 -12.18
C GLY A 235 14.81 -19.66 -12.87
N VAL A 236 15.09 -20.21 -14.06
CA VAL A 236 16.29 -19.84 -14.81
C VAL A 236 16.09 -18.55 -15.60
N LEU A 237 14.94 -18.35 -16.25
CA LEU A 237 14.64 -17.11 -16.97
C LEU A 237 14.65 -15.90 -16.02
N ASN A 238 13.90 -15.97 -14.91
CA ASN A 238 13.84 -14.90 -13.91
C ASN A 238 15.22 -14.66 -13.27
N GLY A 239 16.04 -15.72 -13.12
CA GLY A 239 17.41 -15.60 -12.65
C GLY A 239 18.31 -14.82 -13.62
N THR A 240 18.17 -15.06 -14.92
CA THR A 240 18.85 -14.28 -15.96
C THR A 240 18.40 -12.81 -15.93
N ASP A 241 17.09 -12.56 -15.87
CA ASP A 241 16.51 -11.21 -15.82
C ASP A 241 16.97 -10.44 -14.58
N GLN A 242 17.01 -11.11 -13.42
CA GLN A 242 17.51 -10.51 -12.19
C GLN A 242 18.96 -10.05 -12.34
N VAL A 243 19.85 -10.90 -12.85
CA VAL A 243 21.26 -10.55 -13.03
C VAL A 243 21.42 -9.41 -14.04
N LEU A 244 20.65 -9.40 -15.14
CA LEU A 244 20.66 -8.30 -16.09
C LEU A 244 20.20 -6.98 -15.43
N GLY A 245 19.15 -7.02 -14.62
CA GLY A 245 18.62 -5.85 -13.93
C GLY A 245 19.46 -5.35 -12.75
N ASP A 246 20.39 -6.16 -12.23
CA ASP A 246 21.30 -5.82 -11.13
C ASP A 246 22.62 -5.16 -11.61
N GLY A 247 22.68 -4.73 -12.87
CA GLY A 247 23.84 -4.09 -13.46
C GLY A 247 24.36 -2.85 -12.71
N PRO A 248 25.64 -2.47 -12.89
CA PRO A 248 26.24 -1.33 -12.20
C PRO A 248 25.49 -0.01 -12.48
N ARG A 249 25.30 0.81 -11.44
CA ARG A 249 24.64 2.13 -11.54
C ARG A 249 25.57 3.26 -11.98
N ARG A 250 26.88 3.10 -11.79
CA ARG A 250 27.88 4.13 -12.12
C ARG A 250 28.13 4.12 -13.62
N GLU A 251 28.51 5.26 -14.20
CA GLU A 251 28.75 5.35 -15.65
C GLU A 251 29.85 4.38 -16.12
N LEU A 252 29.61 3.71 -17.25
CA LEU A 252 30.51 2.72 -17.86
C LEU A 252 31.94 3.25 -18.06
N GLY A 253 32.09 4.52 -18.44
CA GLY A 253 33.39 5.15 -18.64
C GLY A 253 34.23 5.25 -17.35
N VAL A 254 33.57 5.29 -16.20
CA VAL A 254 34.20 5.40 -14.87
C VAL A 254 34.33 4.03 -14.21
N ALA A 255 33.40 3.12 -14.49
CA ALA A 255 33.20 1.88 -13.74
C ALA A 255 33.46 0.60 -14.55
N LEU A 256 34.26 0.65 -15.62
CA LEU A 256 34.47 -0.50 -16.53
C LEU A 256 34.80 -1.82 -15.81
N ALA A 257 35.57 -1.79 -14.72
CA ALA A 257 35.90 -3.01 -13.97
C ALA A 257 34.66 -3.68 -13.32
N GLU A 258 33.69 -2.89 -12.84
CA GLU A 258 32.42 -3.41 -12.30
C GLU A 258 31.57 -4.01 -13.41
N TYR A 259 31.45 -3.31 -14.55
CA TYR A 259 30.75 -3.83 -15.72
C TYR A 259 31.35 -5.14 -16.24
N ARG A 260 32.68 -5.28 -16.23
CA ARG A 260 33.34 -6.54 -16.59
C ARG A 260 33.05 -7.67 -15.60
N SER A 261 32.82 -7.35 -14.32
CA SER A 261 32.39 -8.35 -13.33
C SER A 261 30.97 -8.78 -13.58
N TRP A 262 30.08 -7.81 -13.71
CA TRP A 262 28.68 -8.02 -14.04
C TRP A 262 28.51 -8.84 -15.34
N ALA A 263 29.28 -8.55 -16.39
CA ALA A 263 29.25 -9.34 -17.63
C ALA A 263 29.62 -10.83 -17.43
N ARG A 264 30.47 -11.16 -16.44
CA ARG A 264 30.75 -12.57 -16.09
C ARG A 264 29.58 -13.22 -15.36
N GLU A 265 28.89 -12.45 -14.52
CA GLU A 265 27.70 -12.91 -13.82
C GLU A 265 26.58 -13.19 -14.81
N VAL A 266 26.38 -12.31 -15.81
CA VAL A 266 25.41 -12.52 -16.90
C VAL A 266 25.75 -13.76 -17.74
N ASP A 267 27.01 -13.96 -18.16
CA ASP A 267 27.42 -15.20 -18.85
C ASP A 267 27.18 -16.46 -18.00
N GLY A 268 27.36 -16.35 -16.68
CA GLY A 268 27.05 -17.42 -15.73
C GLY A 268 25.56 -17.77 -15.70
N ALA A 269 24.68 -16.75 -15.62
CA ALA A 269 23.23 -16.93 -15.62
C ALA A 269 22.73 -17.54 -16.94
N LEU A 270 23.15 -16.99 -18.08
CA LEU A 270 22.87 -17.53 -19.41
C LEU A 270 23.46 -18.95 -19.58
N GLY A 271 24.56 -19.26 -18.90
CA GLY A 271 25.13 -20.61 -18.88
C GLY A 271 24.24 -21.63 -18.16
N ALA A 272 23.54 -21.21 -17.11
CA ALA A 272 22.52 -22.03 -16.44
C ALA A 272 21.31 -22.26 -17.37
N GLU A 273 20.89 -21.22 -18.08
CA GLU A 273 19.83 -21.30 -19.11
C GLU A 273 20.18 -22.25 -20.25
N ALA A 274 21.36 -22.11 -20.85
CA ALA A 274 21.87 -23.04 -21.85
C ALA A 274 21.97 -24.48 -21.31
N GLY A 275 22.28 -24.65 -20.02
CA GLY A 275 22.27 -25.95 -19.34
C GLY A 275 20.88 -26.59 -19.33
N LEU A 276 19.86 -25.84 -18.90
CA LEU A 276 18.46 -26.30 -18.89
C LEU A 276 17.98 -26.62 -20.31
N LEU A 277 18.21 -25.72 -21.26
CA LEU A 277 17.76 -25.87 -22.64
C LEU A 277 18.37 -27.13 -23.30
N ARG A 278 19.67 -27.37 -23.12
CA ARG A 278 20.33 -28.61 -23.57
C ARG A 278 19.71 -29.87 -22.97
N GLY A 279 19.20 -29.81 -21.74
CA GLY A 279 18.50 -30.92 -21.10
C GLY A 279 17.17 -31.27 -21.79
N VAL A 280 16.56 -30.33 -22.51
CA VAL A 280 15.20 -30.48 -23.06
C VAL A 280 15.12 -30.42 -24.58
N VAL A 281 16.23 -30.22 -25.32
CA VAL A 281 16.22 -30.17 -26.80
C VAL A 281 15.68 -31.43 -27.48
N SER A 282 15.74 -32.58 -26.82
CA SER A 282 15.21 -33.85 -27.34
C SER A 282 13.76 -34.13 -26.94
N ARG A 283 13.14 -33.28 -26.12
CA ARG A 283 11.79 -33.47 -25.60
C ARG A 283 10.74 -33.21 -26.69
N PRO A 284 9.77 -34.11 -26.92
CA PRO A 284 8.66 -33.85 -27.84
C PRO A 284 7.88 -32.58 -27.47
N GLY A 285 7.51 -31.76 -28.46
CA GLY A 285 6.77 -30.50 -28.29
C GLY A 285 7.64 -29.30 -27.88
N VAL A 286 8.64 -29.50 -27.01
CA VAL A 286 9.53 -28.45 -26.49
C VAL A 286 10.83 -28.31 -27.28
N GLY A 287 11.36 -29.42 -27.77
CA GLY A 287 12.71 -29.53 -28.34
C GLY A 287 13.06 -28.48 -29.41
N PRO A 288 12.21 -28.26 -30.43
CA PRO A 288 12.48 -27.25 -31.46
C PRO A 288 12.62 -25.82 -30.90
N ALA A 289 11.75 -25.41 -29.99
CA ALA A 289 11.81 -24.08 -29.37
C ALA A 289 13.03 -23.96 -28.45
N ALA A 290 13.33 -25.00 -27.66
CA ALA A 290 14.51 -25.03 -26.81
C ALA A 290 15.83 -24.98 -27.60
N GLN A 291 15.89 -25.67 -28.75
CA GLN A 291 17.05 -25.64 -29.65
C GLN A 291 17.26 -24.26 -30.27
N ALA A 292 16.17 -23.57 -30.63
CA ALA A 292 16.23 -22.20 -31.15
C ALA A 292 16.77 -21.24 -30.08
N LEU A 293 16.18 -21.25 -28.87
CA LEU A 293 16.62 -20.37 -27.79
C LEU A 293 18.06 -20.67 -27.36
N LEU A 294 18.44 -21.95 -27.29
CA LEU A 294 19.80 -22.36 -26.94
C LEU A 294 20.84 -21.74 -27.88
N LYS A 295 20.54 -21.67 -29.17
CA LYS A 295 21.45 -21.06 -30.16
C LYS A 295 21.63 -19.57 -29.91
N GLU A 296 20.54 -18.86 -29.61
CA GLU A 296 20.55 -17.43 -29.30
C GLU A 296 21.29 -17.15 -27.99
N VAL A 297 20.99 -17.92 -26.93
CA VAL A 297 21.64 -17.83 -25.63
C VAL A 297 23.15 -18.06 -25.75
N GLU A 298 23.60 -19.11 -26.45
CA GLU A 298 25.05 -19.35 -26.61
C GLU A 298 25.72 -18.22 -27.43
N ALA A 299 25.04 -17.65 -28.43
CA ALA A 299 25.55 -16.50 -29.16
C ALA A 299 25.68 -15.25 -28.26
N ALA A 300 24.68 -14.99 -27.41
CA ALA A 300 24.73 -13.90 -26.43
C ALA A 300 25.87 -14.10 -25.42
N ARG A 301 26.05 -15.33 -24.93
CA ARG A 301 27.14 -15.70 -24.01
C ARG A 301 28.52 -15.40 -24.58
N GLU A 302 28.75 -15.72 -25.86
CA GLU A 302 30.02 -15.34 -26.51
C GLU A 302 30.29 -13.85 -26.45
N GLN A 303 29.25 -13.02 -26.60
CA GLN A 303 29.38 -11.56 -26.52
C GLN A 303 29.57 -11.08 -25.08
N TRP A 304 28.88 -11.65 -24.09
CA TRP A 304 29.11 -11.34 -22.68
C TRP A 304 30.53 -11.72 -22.22
N GLN A 305 31.07 -12.83 -22.71
CA GLN A 305 32.47 -13.21 -22.47
C GLN A 305 33.45 -12.23 -23.10
N ARG A 306 33.14 -11.67 -24.29
CA ARG A 306 33.92 -10.58 -24.89
C ARG A 306 33.82 -9.29 -24.06
N ALA A 307 32.62 -8.92 -23.61
CA ALA A 307 32.39 -7.77 -22.75
C ALA A 307 33.20 -7.87 -21.45
N ALA A 308 33.20 -9.04 -20.79
CA ALA A 308 34.00 -9.31 -19.60
C ALA A 308 35.52 -9.15 -19.80
N ARG A 309 36.01 -9.27 -21.04
CA ARG A 309 37.43 -9.13 -21.42
C ARG A 309 37.77 -7.76 -22.02
N ALA A 310 36.78 -6.89 -22.23
CA ALA A 310 36.97 -5.58 -22.86
C ALA A 310 38.04 -4.75 -22.14
N GLY A 311 38.97 -4.18 -22.92
CA GLY A 311 39.99 -3.27 -22.40
C GLY A 311 39.49 -1.84 -22.27
N LYS A 312 38.43 -1.49 -23.01
CA LYS A 312 37.89 -0.13 -23.10
C LYS A 312 36.35 -0.10 -23.01
N PRO A 313 35.75 1.02 -22.56
CA PRO A 313 34.30 1.19 -22.50
C PRO A 313 33.59 0.95 -23.84
N GLU A 314 34.17 1.36 -24.96
CA GLU A 314 33.55 1.22 -26.29
C GLU A 314 33.57 -0.23 -26.78
N GLU A 315 34.59 -1.00 -26.39
CA GLU A 315 34.65 -2.44 -26.65
C GLU A 315 33.59 -3.17 -25.82
N PHE A 316 33.44 -2.78 -24.56
CA PHE A 316 32.39 -3.32 -23.69
C PHE A 316 31.00 -3.05 -24.27
N ARG A 317 30.71 -1.80 -24.64
CA ARG A 317 29.41 -1.41 -25.18
C ARG A 317 29.07 -2.16 -26.46
N ARG A 318 29.99 -2.25 -27.42
CA ARG A 318 29.76 -3.04 -28.65
C ARG A 318 29.45 -4.50 -28.38
N ALA A 319 30.14 -5.10 -27.41
CA ALA A 319 29.90 -6.49 -27.02
C ALA A 319 28.54 -6.64 -26.31
N TRP A 320 28.17 -5.70 -25.44
CA TRP A 320 26.85 -5.67 -24.81
C TRP A 320 25.74 -5.52 -25.87
N ASP A 321 25.82 -4.54 -26.76
CA ASP A 321 24.82 -4.34 -27.83
C ASP A 321 24.66 -5.59 -28.71
N ALA A 322 25.78 -6.25 -29.06
CA ALA A 322 25.77 -7.50 -29.80
C ALA A 322 25.18 -8.67 -29.00
N ALA A 323 25.31 -8.67 -27.68
CA ALA A 323 24.70 -9.69 -26.82
C ALA A 323 23.18 -9.55 -26.78
N LEU A 324 22.68 -8.32 -26.62
CA LEU A 324 21.24 -8.03 -26.65
C LEU A 324 20.63 -8.36 -28.02
N GLY A 325 21.33 -8.02 -29.11
CA GLY A 325 20.90 -8.34 -30.47
C GLY A 325 20.99 -9.82 -30.86
N ALA A 326 21.60 -10.67 -30.01
CA ALA A 326 21.71 -12.11 -30.28
C ALA A 326 20.46 -12.89 -29.82
N THR A 327 19.63 -12.30 -28.97
CA THR A 327 18.40 -12.89 -28.41
C THR A 327 17.17 -12.22 -28.98
N THR A 328 16.09 -12.99 -29.11
CA THR A 328 14.81 -12.48 -29.61
C THR A 328 13.65 -12.88 -28.70
N ILE A 329 12.70 -11.96 -28.56
CA ILE A 329 11.48 -12.18 -27.76
C ILE A 329 10.62 -13.30 -28.37
N ASP A 330 10.59 -13.44 -29.70
CA ASP A 330 9.79 -14.45 -30.39
C ASP A 330 10.24 -15.88 -30.06
N THR A 331 11.54 -16.09 -29.87
CA THR A 331 12.10 -17.40 -29.53
C THR A 331 11.77 -17.76 -28.07
N GLU A 332 11.87 -16.81 -27.13
CA GLU A 332 11.41 -17.03 -25.75
C GLU A 332 9.89 -17.28 -25.71
N LYS A 333 9.11 -16.45 -26.39
CA LYS A 333 7.65 -16.60 -26.51
C LYS A 333 7.26 -18.00 -27.01
N SER A 334 7.97 -18.52 -28.01
CA SER A 334 7.77 -19.86 -28.54
C SER A 334 8.09 -20.94 -27.50
N LEU A 335 9.17 -20.78 -26.73
CA LEU A 335 9.53 -21.69 -25.65
C LEU A 335 8.47 -21.66 -24.54
N ARG A 336 8.07 -20.48 -24.07
CA ARG A 336 7.01 -20.30 -23.05
C ARG A 336 5.72 -20.97 -23.48
N GLY A 337 5.31 -20.79 -24.73
CA GLY A 337 4.14 -21.44 -25.31
C GLY A 337 4.24 -22.97 -25.28
N ALA A 338 5.42 -23.54 -25.54
CA ALA A 338 5.64 -24.99 -25.46
C ALA A 338 5.54 -25.55 -24.01
N TYR A 339 5.76 -24.71 -23.00
CA TYR A 339 5.56 -25.03 -21.59
C TYR A 339 4.15 -24.67 -21.07
N GLY A 340 3.27 -24.13 -21.92
CA GLY A 340 1.93 -23.67 -21.51
C GLY A 340 1.95 -22.45 -20.58
N LEU A 341 3.00 -21.63 -20.66
CA LEU A 341 3.15 -20.37 -19.93
C LEU A 341 2.58 -19.20 -20.74
N SER A 342 2.44 -18.03 -20.11
CA SER A 342 2.00 -16.83 -20.81
C SER A 342 2.94 -16.46 -21.97
N THR A 343 2.34 -16.17 -23.12
CA THR A 343 3.01 -15.66 -24.32
C THR A 343 2.66 -14.18 -24.58
N ARG A 344 2.05 -13.51 -23.60
CA ARG A 344 1.73 -12.08 -23.66
C ARG A 344 3.03 -11.34 -23.36
N VAL A 345 3.65 -10.80 -24.40
CA VAL A 345 4.86 -10.00 -24.23
C VAL A 345 4.48 -8.77 -23.42
N PRO A 346 5.17 -8.49 -22.32
CA PRO A 346 4.95 -7.27 -21.57
C PRO A 346 5.39 -6.01 -22.32
N ASP A 347 4.66 -4.92 -22.12
CA ASP A 347 4.85 -3.65 -22.83
C ASP A 347 6.30 -3.12 -22.71
N TRP A 348 6.94 -3.29 -21.56
CA TRP A 348 8.33 -2.86 -21.34
C TRP A 348 9.38 -3.68 -22.10
N LEU A 349 9.04 -4.88 -22.60
CA LEU A 349 9.89 -5.67 -23.49
C LEU A 349 9.61 -5.32 -24.97
N GLU A 350 8.41 -4.85 -25.31
CA GLU A 350 8.06 -4.41 -26.67
C GLU A 350 8.78 -3.11 -27.09
N GLU A 351 9.23 -2.30 -26.14
CA GLU A 351 9.99 -1.05 -26.39
C GLU A 351 11.49 -1.27 -26.67
N PHE A 352 12.02 -2.51 -26.55
CA PHE A 352 13.43 -2.84 -26.78
C PHE A 352 13.85 -3.41 -28.16
N PRO A 353 13.14 -3.23 -29.31
CA PRO A 353 13.69 -3.59 -30.61
C PRO A 353 14.45 -2.40 -31.23
N GLY A 354 15.71 -2.22 -30.83
CA GLY A 354 16.73 -1.56 -31.65
C GLY A 354 16.40 -0.19 -32.26
N ASP A 355 16.32 0.86 -31.44
CA ASP A 355 16.42 2.24 -31.93
C ASP A 355 17.88 2.57 -32.32
N SER A 356 18.29 1.98 -33.44
CA SER A 356 19.27 2.57 -34.34
C SER A 356 18.58 3.66 -35.15
N ASP A 357 18.45 4.86 -34.57
CA ASP A 357 18.41 6.07 -35.38
C ASP A 357 19.16 7.21 -34.69
N GLY A 358 20.23 7.63 -35.37
CA GLY A 358 21.03 8.79 -34.99
C GLY A 358 20.21 10.06 -35.11
N GLY A 359 19.62 10.49 -34.00
CA GLY A 359 19.04 11.81 -33.83
C GLY A 359 19.86 12.61 -32.83
N SER A 360 20.79 13.42 -33.31
CA SER A 360 21.43 14.48 -32.51
C SER A 360 20.36 15.40 -31.91
N GLY A 361 20.12 15.25 -30.61
CA GLY A 361 19.23 16.11 -29.82
C GLY A 361 19.82 16.31 -28.43
N SER A 362 20.47 17.45 -28.24
CA SER A 362 20.86 17.94 -26.92
C SER A 362 19.62 18.06 -26.02
N GLY A 363 19.58 17.30 -24.93
CA GLY A 363 18.53 17.36 -23.94
C GLY A 363 19.07 16.97 -22.57
N SER A 364 19.69 17.92 -21.89
CA SER A 364 19.95 17.83 -20.47
C SER A 364 18.66 17.55 -19.70
N ARG A 365 18.55 16.38 -19.06
CA ARG A 365 17.65 16.17 -17.92
C ARG A 365 18.33 15.31 -16.88
N SER A 366 19.09 16.01 -16.05
CA SER A 366 19.17 15.71 -14.63
C SER A 366 17.74 15.83 -14.06
N GLU A 367 17.09 14.72 -13.78
CA GLU A 367 15.93 14.70 -12.89
C GLU A 367 16.21 13.78 -11.70
N SER A 368 16.08 14.41 -10.56
CA SER A 368 16.19 13.95 -9.20
C SER A 368 15.20 12.85 -8.85
N VAL A 369 15.73 11.86 -8.13
CA VAL A 369 15.10 11.08 -7.04
C VAL A 369 13.74 11.63 -6.56
N GLY A 370 12.70 10.81 -6.68
CA GLY A 370 11.43 10.97 -5.99
C GLY A 370 10.32 10.15 -6.65
N TYR A 371 9.82 9.15 -5.94
CA TYR A 371 8.78 8.16 -6.32
C TYR A 371 9.27 6.99 -7.17
N THR A 372 9.58 5.88 -6.50
CA THR A 372 9.75 4.56 -7.12
C THR A 372 8.38 3.87 -7.10
N VAL A 373 7.54 4.21 -8.08
CA VAL A 373 6.53 3.29 -8.58
C VAL A 373 7.28 2.39 -9.55
N GLY A 374 7.53 1.15 -9.14
CA GLY A 374 8.19 0.19 -10.00
C GLY A 374 7.13 -0.64 -10.71
N ASN A 375 7.00 -0.44 -12.03
CA ASN A 375 6.29 -1.38 -12.88
C ASN A 375 6.84 -2.78 -12.63
N ALA A 376 5.94 -3.78 -12.59
CA ALA A 376 6.36 -5.18 -12.67
C ALA A 376 7.37 -5.31 -13.82
N ARG A 377 8.56 -5.84 -13.50
CA ARG A 377 9.67 -6.00 -14.42
C ARG A 377 9.46 -7.10 -15.44
#